data_AF-A0A7C2YZA1-F1
#
_entry.id   AF-A0A7C2YZA1-F1
#
_cell.length_a   1.000
_cell.length_b   1.000
_cell.length_c   1.000
_cell.angle_alpha   90.00
_cell.angle_beta   90.00
_cell.angle_gamma   90.00
#
_symmetry.space_group_name_H-M   'P 1'
#
loop_
_entity.id
_entity.type
_entity.pdbx_description
1 polymer ?
#
loop_
_entity_poly.entity_id
_entity_poly.type
_entity_poly.pdbx_seq_one_letter_code
_entity_poly.pdbx_strand_id
1 'polypeptide(L)'
;MHDEKLTPEQAQEVIREAVRLQQEQENAIDTQTLEASAAEIGVDPQHLRDALRKVAQERQQRAQRLRYFLIALGVCAALFLVGLFASQRALSAAWAEVQLKRAQLENVQQRKANLLPRLEQLMQQANQRQREQLQTLADALRQNPDAARTVAEQLLQDPALQRDWLAVRLMDEITGSENRIAVERQRFEEAAARYEQTARRFPISLMRPLLGYPRTVERPQ
;
A
#
# COMPACT_ATOMS: atom_id res chain seq x y z
N MET A 1 -19.74 80.61 3.61
CA MET A 1 -19.66 79.17 3.34
C MET A 1 -19.59 78.49 4.70
N HIS A 2 -20.53 77.59 5.00
CA HIS A 2 -20.72 77.01 6.33
C HIS A 2 -19.63 75.96 6.62
N ASP A 3 -18.94 76.10 7.77
CA ASP A 3 -18.07 75.06 8.35
C ASP A 3 -18.95 74.05 9.10
N GLU A 4 -19.35 72.98 8.42
CA GLU A 4 -20.12 71.90 9.03
C GLU A 4 -19.16 70.90 9.69
N LYS A 5 -18.94 71.06 11.00
CA LYS A 5 -18.10 70.16 11.80
C LYS A 5 -18.79 68.80 11.94
N LEU A 6 -18.10 67.73 11.54
CA LEU A 6 -18.56 66.34 11.67
C LEU A 6 -18.90 66.01 13.13
N THR A 7 -20.04 65.35 13.33
CA THR A 7 -20.44 64.86 14.66
C THR A 7 -19.53 63.71 15.12
N PRO A 8 -19.39 63.45 16.43
CA PRO A 8 -18.50 62.40 16.95
C PRO A 8 -18.79 61.00 16.40
N GLU A 9 -20.05 60.71 16.04
CA GLU A 9 -20.45 59.44 15.45
C GLU A 9 -20.00 59.32 13.98
N GLN A 10 -20.14 60.40 13.20
CA GLN A 10 -19.64 60.46 11.82
C GLN A 10 -18.11 60.37 11.77
N ALA A 11 -17.41 60.95 12.74
CA ALA A 11 -15.96 60.83 12.86
C ALA A 11 -15.51 59.38 13.10
N GLN A 12 -16.24 58.62 13.94
CA GLN A 12 -15.93 57.21 14.20
C GLN A 12 -16.20 56.31 12.98
N GLU A 13 -17.22 56.62 12.19
CA GLU A 13 -17.55 55.88 10.97
C GLU A 13 -16.48 56.11 9.88
N VAL A 14 -16.03 57.36 9.72
CA VAL A 14 -14.93 57.71 8.80
C VAL A 14 -13.62 57.05 9.23
N ILE A 15 -13.32 57.01 10.53
CA ILE A 15 -12.12 56.30 11.04
C ILE A 15 -12.23 54.80 10.76
N ARG A 16 -13.41 54.20 10.96
CA ARG A 16 -13.62 52.78 10.70
C ARG A 16 -13.48 52.44 9.21
N GLU A 17 -14.01 53.29 8.34
CA GLU A 17 -13.92 53.10 6.89
C GLU A 17 -12.50 53.42 6.37
N ALA A 18 -11.80 54.39 6.94
CA ALA A 18 -10.39 54.66 6.65
C ALA A 18 -9.48 53.48 7.05
N VAL A 19 -9.74 52.89 8.22
CA VAL A 19 -9.04 51.67 8.67
C VAL A 19 -9.35 50.48 7.76
N ARG A 20 -10.59 50.38 7.23
CA ARG A 20 -10.99 49.35 6.27
C ARG A 20 -10.35 49.56 4.89
N LEU A 21 -10.35 50.77 4.35
CA LEU A 21 -9.69 51.12 3.09
C LEU A 21 -8.16 50.92 3.18
N GLN A 22 -7.59 51.15 4.37
CA GLN A 22 -6.20 50.83 4.69
C GLN A 22 -5.93 49.33 4.81
N GLN A 23 -6.94 48.49 5.06
CA GLN A 23 -6.83 47.03 4.93
C GLN A 23 -6.85 46.57 3.47
N GLU A 24 -7.44 47.35 2.55
CA GLU A 24 -7.52 47.04 1.11
C GLU A 24 -6.32 47.53 0.28
N GLN A 25 -5.63 48.61 0.69
CA GLN A 25 -4.45 49.13 -0.02
C GLN A 25 -3.12 48.73 0.65
N GLU A 26 -2.24 48.06 -0.10
CA GLU A 26 -0.89 47.61 0.29
C GLU A 26 0.11 48.74 0.67
N ASN A 27 -0.27 50.03 0.61
CA ASN A 27 0.62 51.14 0.90
C ASN A 27 0.40 51.67 2.33
N ALA A 28 1.32 51.32 3.22
CA ALA A 28 1.36 51.81 4.59
C ALA A 28 1.37 53.36 4.61
N ILE A 29 0.31 53.97 5.16
CA ILE A 29 0.24 55.40 5.46
C ILE A 29 1.37 55.74 6.43
N ASP A 30 2.14 56.79 6.13
CA ASP A 30 3.29 57.20 6.94
C ASP A 30 2.85 57.57 8.37
N THR A 31 3.60 57.08 9.35
CA THR A 31 3.38 57.32 10.78
C THR A 31 3.26 58.80 11.13
N GLN A 32 3.94 59.68 10.39
CA GLN A 32 3.86 61.13 10.57
C GLN A 32 2.49 61.69 10.16
N THR A 33 1.90 61.17 9.06
CA THR A 33 0.57 61.57 8.59
C THR A 33 -0.52 61.14 9.57
N LEU A 34 -0.38 59.93 10.15
CA LEU A 34 -1.29 59.41 11.16
C LEU A 34 -1.23 60.19 12.48
N GLU A 35 -0.02 60.60 12.92
CA GLU A 35 0.14 61.44 14.11
C GLU A 35 -0.45 62.84 13.92
N ALA A 36 -0.28 63.44 12.74
CA ALA A 36 -0.86 64.74 12.39
C ALA A 36 -2.39 64.70 12.39
N SER A 37 -3.00 63.68 11.78
CA SER A 37 -4.46 63.53 11.74
C SER A 37 -5.07 63.17 13.10
N ALA A 38 -4.37 62.42 13.94
CA ALA A 38 -4.84 62.10 15.30
C ALA A 38 -4.82 63.33 16.22
N ALA A 39 -3.81 64.20 16.09
CA ALA A 39 -3.74 65.47 16.81
C ALA A 39 -4.86 66.43 16.40
N GLU A 40 -5.27 66.42 15.13
CA GLU A 40 -6.36 67.25 14.60
C GLU A 40 -7.74 66.83 15.13
N ILE A 41 -7.93 65.55 15.45
CA ILE A 41 -9.18 64.98 16.00
C ILE A 41 -9.17 64.93 17.55
N GLY A 42 -8.11 65.44 18.19
CA GLY A 42 -8.01 65.53 19.65
C GLY A 42 -7.67 64.21 20.35
N VAL A 43 -7.10 63.24 19.63
CA VAL A 43 -6.61 61.97 20.19
C VAL A 43 -5.18 62.14 20.67
N ASP A 44 -4.90 61.79 21.93
CA ASP A 44 -3.57 61.89 22.51
C ASP A 44 -2.54 61.04 21.74
N PRO A 45 -1.46 61.66 21.20
CA PRO A 45 -0.42 60.98 20.41
C PRO A 45 0.22 59.77 21.10
N GLN A 46 0.24 59.72 22.44
CA GLN A 46 0.78 58.58 23.18
C GLN A 46 -0.07 57.31 23.02
N HIS A 47 -1.39 57.46 23.04
CA HIS A 47 -2.32 56.34 22.88
C HIS A 47 -2.27 55.76 21.46
N LEU A 48 -2.08 56.62 20.44
CA LEU A 48 -1.87 56.20 19.06
C LEU A 48 -0.58 55.38 18.91
N ARG A 49 0.54 55.82 19.51
CA ARG A 49 1.83 55.11 19.46
C ARG A 49 1.76 53.74 20.13
N ASP A 50 1.04 53.62 21.24
CA ASP A 50 0.86 52.33 21.93
C ASP A 50 -0.07 51.38 21.16
N ALA A 51 -1.12 51.90 20.52
CA ALA A 51 -1.98 51.11 19.63
C ALA A 51 -1.21 50.59 18.41
N LEU A 52 -0.42 51.44 17.76
CA LEU A 52 0.43 51.05 16.61
C LEU A 52 1.49 50.01 17.00
N ARG A 53 2.11 50.14 18.18
CA ARG A 53 3.07 49.15 18.70
C ARG A 53 2.42 47.80 18.97
N LYS A 54 1.24 47.77 19.60
CA LYS A 54 0.49 46.53 19.84
C LYS A 54 0.13 45.83 18.52
N VAL A 55 -0.37 46.59 17.53
CA VAL A 55 -0.69 46.05 16.20
C VAL A 55 0.56 45.52 15.48
N ALA A 56 1.70 46.22 15.56
CA ALA A 56 2.96 45.78 14.96
C ALA A 56 3.51 44.51 15.62
N GLN A 57 3.44 44.41 16.96
CA GLN A 57 3.85 43.22 17.72
C GLN A 57 2.96 42.01 17.40
N GLU A 58 1.65 42.20 17.33
CA GLU A 58 0.72 41.14 16.94
C GLU A 58 0.99 40.65 15.50
N ARG A 59 1.29 41.55 14.56
CA ARG A 59 1.67 41.18 13.18
C ARG A 59 2.92 40.30 13.14
N GLN A 60 3.98 40.65 13.89
CA GLN A 60 5.21 39.86 13.94
C GLN A 60 5.00 38.48 14.59
N GLN A 61 4.26 38.40 15.69
CA GLN A 61 3.97 37.12 16.34
C GLN A 61 3.09 36.21 15.46
N ARG A 62 2.07 36.77 14.78
CA ARG A 62 1.24 36.02 13.83
C ARG A 62 2.09 35.51 12.65
N ALA A 63 2.96 36.34 12.08
CA ALA A 63 3.86 35.93 11.00
C ALA A 63 4.83 34.83 11.44
N GLN A 64 5.40 34.91 12.63
CA GLN A 64 6.27 33.86 13.17
C GLN A 64 5.50 32.55 13.43
N ARG A 65 4.31 32.62 14.05
CA ARG A 65 3.45 31.44 14.27
C ARG A 65 3.04 30.79 12.95
N LEU A 66 2.66 31.59 11.95
CA LEU A 66 2.34 31.09 10.61
C LEU A 66 3.56 30.43 9.95
N ARG A 67 4.75 31.03 10.04
CA ARG A 67 5.98 30.42 9.51
C ARG A 67 6.30 29.09 10.17
N TYR A 68 6.24 29.02 11.50
CA TYR A 68 6.45 27.76 12.22
C TYR A 68 5.36 26.72 11.91
N PHE A 69 4.11 27.14 11.78
CA PHE A 69 3.01 26.28 11.38
C PHE A 69 3.23 25.69 9.98
N LEU A 70 3.63 26.51 9.01
CA LEU A 70 3.92 26.05 7.64
C LEU A 70 5.12 25.10 7.61
N ILE A 71 6.18 25.40 8.38
CA ILE A 71 7.33 24.48 8.51
C ILE A 71 6.89 23.15 9.13
N ALA A 72 6.12 23.19 10.22
CA ALA A 72 5.59 21.99 10.87
C ALA A 72 4.68 21.18 9.94
N LEU A 73 3.81 21.85 9.18
CA LEU A 73 2.96 21.22 8.17
C LEU A 73 3.80 20.54 7.07
N GLY A 74 4.84 21.23 6.58
CA GLY A 74 5.77 20.68 5.60
C GLY A 74 6.52 19.45 6.11
N VAL A 75 7.00 19.49 7.36
CA VAL A 75 7.66 18.35 8.01
C VAL A 75 6.69 17.18 8.19
N CYS A 76 5.46 17.42 8.67
CA CYS A 76 4.43 16.40 8.79
C CYS A 76 4.09 15.77 7.42
N ALA A 77 3.95 16.58 6.37
CA ALA A 77 3.72 16.09 5.02
C ALA A 77 4.91 15.25 4.49
N ALA A 78 6.15 15.68 4.74
CA ALA A 78 7.34 14.92 4.37
C ALA A 78 7.41 13.57 5.10
N LEU A 79 7.16 13.55 6.41
CA LEU A 79 7.10 12.32 7.20
C LEU A 79 6.00 11.38 6.70
N PHE A 80 4.83 11.93 6.35
CA PHE A 80 3.73 11.17 5.77
C PHE A 80 4.12 10.54 4.41
N LEU A 81 4.77 11.30 3.53
CA LEU A 81 5.27 10.80 2.23
C LEU A 81 6.34 9.72 2.40
N VAL A 82 7.25 9.87 3.36
CA VAL A 82 8.25 8.83 3.70
C VAL A 82 7.55 7.55 4.19
N GLY A 83 6.55 7.68 5.06
CA GLY A 83 5.76 6.55 5.54
C GLY A 83 4.99 5.84 4.43
N LEU A 84 4.41 6.61 3.49
CA LEU A 84 3.76 6.08 2.28
C LEU A 84 4.74 5.28 1.42
N PHE A 85 5.92 5.83 1.16
CA PHE A 85 6.92 5.17 0.33
C PHE A 85 7.44 3.87 0.96
N ALA A 86 7.68 3.88 2.27
CA ALA A 86 8.03 2.67 3.02
C ALA A 86 6.93 1.60 2.93
N SER A 87 5.66 2.02 3.07
CA SER A 87 4.50 1.13 2.98
C SER A 87 4.36 0.50 1.59
N GLN A 88 4.61 1.28 0.53
CA GLN A 88 4.60 0.76 -0.84
C GLN A 88 5.71 -0.25 -1.10
N ARG A 89 6.93 0.00 -0.59
CA ARG A 89 8.04 -0.95 -0.69
C ARG A 89 7.72 -2.29 -0.03
N ALA A 90 7.08 -2.26 1.14
CA ALA A 90 6.67 -3.49 1.83
C ALA A 90 5.62 -4.27 1.02
N LEU A 91 4.64 -3.58 0.44
CA LEU A 91 3.63 -4.21 -0.42
C LEU A 91 4.24 -4.83 -1.68
N SER A 92 5.13 -4.10 -2.36
CA SER A 92 5.76 -4.58 -3.59
C SER A 92 6.66 -5.79 -3.33
N ALA A 93 7.40 -5.78 -2.22
CA ALA A 93 8.20 -6.93 -1.80
C ALA A 93 7.33 -8.16 -1.50
N ALA A 94 6.22 -7.99 -0.75
CA ALA A 94 5.30 -9.08 -0.46
C ALA A 94 4.65 -9.65 -1.73
N TRP A 95 4.28 -8.79 -2.69
CA TRP A 95 3.75 -9.23 -3.97
C TRP A 95 4.80 -9.99 -4.80
N ALA A 96 6.03 -9.51 -4.85
CA ALA A 96 7.13 -10.19 -5.54
C ALA A 96 7.39 -11.59 -4.95
N GLU A 97 7.31 -11.73 -3.62
CA GLU A 97 7.43 -13.02 -2.95
C GLU A 97 6.32 -13.99 -3.37
N VAL A 98 5.07 -13.55 -3.43
CA VAL A 98 3.94 -14.36 -3.92
C VAL A 98 4.20 -14.86 -5.34
N GLN A 99 4.66 -13.99 -6.23
CA GLN A 99 4.93 -14.35 -7.62
C GLN A 99 6.08 -15.36 -7.73
N LEU A 100 7.12 -15.20 -6.92
CA LEU A 100 8.23 -16.15 -6.84
C LEU A 100 7.74 -17.53 -6.38
N LYS A 101 6.92 -17.58 -5.31
CA LYS A 101 6.38 -18.83 -4.79
C LYS A 101 5.40 -19.50 -5.74
N ARG A 102 4.60 -18.72 -6.45
CA ARG A 102 3.73 -19.21 -7.52
C ARG A 102 4.56 -19.88 -8.63
N ALA A 103 5.59 -19.20 -9.13
CA ALA A 103 6.47 -19.78 -10.14
C ALA A 103 7.18 -21.05 -9.65
N GLN A 104 7.58 -21.12 -8.37
CA GLN A 104 8.15 -22.35 -7.78
C GLN A 104 7.15 -23.51 -7.77
N LEU A 105 5.89 -23.24 -7.43
CA LEU A 105 4.81 -24.23 -7.47
C LEU A 105 4.51 -24.70 -8.90
N GLU A 106 4.38 -23.77 -9.86
CA GLU A 106 4.15 -24.09 -11.27
C GLU A 106 5.27 -24.97 -11.84
N ASN A 107 6.53 -24.67 -11.49
CA ASN A 107 7.67 -25.47 -11.92
C ASN A 107 7.60 -26.93 -11.43
N VAL A 108 7.13 -27.17 -10.21
CA VAL A 108 7.03 -28.54 -9.68
C VAL A 108 5.84 -29.28 -10.28
N GLN A 109 4.71 -28.58 -10.50
CA GLN A 109 3.56 -29.13 -11.21
C GLN A 109 3.90 -29.51 -12.66
N GLN A 110 4.64 -28.66 -13.38
CA GLN A 110 5.08 -28.94 -14.74
C GLN A 110 6.04 -30.16 -14.79
N ARG A 111 6.94 -30.29 -13.80
CA ARG A 111 7.83 -31.46 -13.71
C ARG A 111 7.05 -32.76 -13.47
N LYS A 112 6.00 -32.74 -12.66
CA LYS A 112 5.10 -33.88 -12.46
C LYS A 112 4.43 -34.29 -13.77
N ALA A 113 3.97 -33.33 -14.58
CA ALA A 113 3.37 -33.64 -15.89
C ALA A 113 4.35 -34.39 -16.82
N ASN A 114 5.66 -34.15 -16.67
CA ASN A 114 6.70 -34.87 -17.42
C ASN A 114 6.91 -36.33 -16.94
N LEU A 115 6.22 -36.79 -15.89
CA LEU A 115 6.24 -38.19 -15.45
C LEU A 115 5.25 -39.06 -16.24
N LEU A 116 4.23 -38.46 -16.86
CA LEU A 116 3.23 -39.19 -17.65
C LEU A 116 3.83 -40.02 -18.78
N PRO A 117 4.80 -39.52 -19.58
CA PRO A 117 5.44 -40.34 -20.61
C PRO A 117 6.23 -41.53 -20.05
N ARG A 118 6.83 -41.39 -18.86
CA ARG A 118 7.53 -42.50 -18.19
C ARG A 118 6.55 -43.56 -17.70
N LEU A 119 5.40 -43.13 -17.18
CA LEU A 119 4.31 -44.03 -16.80
C LEU A 119 3.77 -44.78 -18.02
N GLU A 120 3.63 -44.09 -19.15
CA GLU A 120 3.19 -44.69 -20.41
C GLU A 120 4.18 -45.75 -20.92
N GLN A 121 5.50 -45.48 -20.87
CA GLN A 121 6.52 -46.48 -21.19
C GLN A 121 6.42 -47.72 -20.28
N LEU A 122 6.20 -47.53 -18.97
CA LEU A 122 6.01 -48.63 -18.04
C LEU A 122 4.74 -49.44 -18.37
N MET A 123 3.64 -48.77 -18.71
CA MET A 123 2.40 -49.42 -19.14
C MET A 123 2.55 -50.27 -20.41
N GLN A 124 3.49 -49.94 -21.30
CA GLN A 124 3.77 -50.71 -22.52
C GLN A 124 4.51 -52.02 -22.23
N GLN A 125 5.29 -52.06 -21.14
CA GLN A 125 6.07 -53.23 -20.72
C GLN A 125 5.34 -54.10 -19.70
N ALA A 126 4.29 -53.55 -19.08
CA ALA A 126 3.48 -54.20 -18.05
C ALA A 126 2.56 -55.31 -18.61
N ASN A 127 2.25 -56.31 -17.78
CA ASN A 127 1.21 -57.29 -18.09
C ASN A 127 -0.21 -56.69 -17.94
N GLN A 128 -1.26 -57.43 -18.33
CA GLN A 128 -2.65 -56.93 -18.31
C GLN A 128 -3.07 -56.38 -16.94
N ARG A 129 -2.81 -57.12 -15.85
CA ARG A 129 -3.19 -56.73 -14.48
C ARG A 129 -2.45 -55.47 -14.03
N GLN A 130 -1.14 -55.42 -14.27
CA GLN A 130 -0.31 -54.25 -13.94
C GLN A 130 -0.71 -53.03 -14.77
N ARG A 131 -1.08 -53.23 -16.04
CA ARG A 131 -1.53 -52.13 -16.90
C ARG A 131 -2.80 -51.48 -16.38
N GLU A 132 -3.76 -52.25 -15.89
CA GLU A 132 -4.98 -51.72 -15.26
C GLU A 132 -4.66 -50.89 -14.00
N GLN A 133 -3.78 -51.40 -13.14
CA GLN A 133 -3.28 -50.70 -11.96
C GLN A 133 -2.57 -49.38 -12.31
N LEU A 134 -1.66 -49.39 -13.28
CA LEU A 134 -0.94 -48.20 -13.75
C LEU A 134 -1.85 -47.20 -14.46
N GLN A 135 -2.90 -47.67 -15.13
CA GLN A 135 -3.91 -46.81 -15.76
C GLN A 135 -4.71 -46.05 -14.70
N THR A 136 -5.07 -46.71 -13.60
CA THR A 136 -5.72 -46.07 -12.45
C THR A 136 -4.85 -44.95 -11.86
N LEU A 137 -3.53 -45.17 -11.77
CA LEU A 137 -2.59 -44.14 -11.35
C LEU A 137 -2.49 -42.99 -12.37
N ALA A 138 -2.45 -43.29 -13.67
CA ALA A 138 -2.39 -42.28 -14.71
C ALA A 138 -3.61 -41.35 -14.68
N ASP A 139 -4.80 -41.92 -14.44
CA ASP A 139 -6.04 -41.15 -14.32
C ASP A 139 -6.07 -40.33 -13.03
N ALA A 140 -5.60 -40.90 -11.92
CA ALA A 140 -5.44 -40.16 -10.66
C ALA A 140 -4.47 -38.98 -10.82
N LEU A 141 -3.33 -39.16 -11.49
CA LEU A 141 -2.34 -38.11 -11.75
C LEU A 141 -2.93 -36.92 -12.52
N ARG A 142 -3.88 -37.18 -13.43
CA ARG A 142 -4.56 -36.16 -14.26
C ARG A 142 -5.67 -35.45 -13.51
N GLN A 143 -6.41 -36.15 -12.67
CA GLN A 143 -7.65 -35.63 -12.07
C GLN A 143 -7.44 -35.11 -10.64
N ASN A 144 -6.70 -35.84 -9.80
CA ASN A 144 -6.54 -35.52 -8.40
C ASN A 144 -5.12 -35.88 -7.90
N PRO A 145 -4.24 -34.87 -7.73
CA PRO A 145 -2.86 -35.06 -7.27
C PRO A 145 -2.74 -35.85 -5.95
N ASP A 146 -3.60 -35.54 -4.98
CA ASP A 146 -3.58 -36.20 -3.67
C ASP A 146 -4.01 -37.67 -3.76
N ALA A 147 -4.95 -37.98 -4.67
CA ALA A 147 -5.34 -39.36 -4.95
C ALA A 147 -4.20 -40.14 -5.62
N ALA A 148 -3.44 -39.51 -6.51
CA ALA A 148 -2.32 -40.15 -7.21
C ALA A 148 -1.23 -40.63 -6.23
N ARG A 149 -0.95 -39.84 -5.20
CA ARG A 149 -0.05 -40.24 -4.10
C ARG A 149 -0.53 -41.52 -3.42
N THR A 150 -1.80 -41.55 -3.01
CA THR A 150 -2.39 -42.69 -2.31
C THR A 150 -2.34 -43.96 -3.17
N VAL A 151 -2.66 -43.83 -4.46
CA VAL A 151 -2.57 -44.93 -5.43
C VAL A 151 -1.12 -45.40 -5.59
N ALA A 152 -0.15 -44.48 -5.72
CA ALA A 152 1.27 -44.84 -5.83
C ALA A 152 1.77 -45.60 -4.59
N GLU A 153 1.40 -45.14 -3.39
CA GLU A 153 1.75 -45.80 -2.12
C GLU A 153 1.13 -47.20 -2.01
N GLN A 154 -0.09 -47.40 -2.52
CA GLN A 154 -0.73 -48.72 -2.59
C GLN A 154 -0.04 -49.65 -3.60
N LEU A 155 0.34 -49.13 -4.77
CA LEU A 155 1.04 -49.91 -5.81
C LEU A 155 2.43 -50.33 -5.38
N LEU A 156 3.11 -49.51 -4.56
CA LEU A 156 4.38 -49.88 -3.93
C LEU A 156 4.25 -51.07 -2.97
N GLN A 157 3.05 -51.44 -2.52
CA GLN A 157 2.82 -52.64 -1.69
C GLN A 157 2.62 -53.91 -2.53
N ASP A 158 2.45 -53.81 -3.85
CA ASP A 158 2.26 -54.96 -4.73
C ASP A 158 3.61 -55.68 -5.00
N PRO A 159 3.78 -56.94 -4.59
CA PRO A 159 5.01 -57.69 -4.82
C PRO A 159 5.40 -57.83 -6.29
N ALA A 160 4.43 -57.77 -7.21
CA ALA A 160 4.69 -57.86 -8.64
C ALA A 160 5.34 -56.57 -9.17
N LEU A 161 4.97 -55.41 -8.64
CA LEU A 161 5.54 -54.10 -9.03
C LEU A 161 6.84 -53.81 -8.29
N GLN A 162 6.99 -54.29 -7.05
CA GLN A 162 8.24 -54.16 -6.29
C GLN A 162 9.46 -54.82 -6.97
N ARG A 163 9.23 -55.82 -7.82
CA ARG A 163 10.29 -56.50 -8.58
C ARG A 163 10.77 -55.71 -9.78
N ASP A 164 9.98 -54.74 -10.24
CA ASP A 164 10.33 -53.85 -11.33
C ASP A 164 10.94 -52.56 -10.78
N TRP A 165 12.26 -52.44 -10.90
CA TRP A 165 12.99 -51.27 -10.45
C TRP A 165 12.49 -49.97 -11.11
N LEU A 166 12.07 -50.01 -12.37
CA LEU A 166 11.56 -48.82 -13.07
C LEU A 166 10.22 -48.38 -12.47
N ALA A 167 9.36 -49.35 -12.14
CA ALA A 167 8.09 -49.08 -11.48
C ALA A 167 8.29 -48.45 -10.11
N VAL A 168 9.10 -49.06 -9.24
CA VAL A 168 9.41 -48.52 -7.90
C VAL A 168 9.95 -47.10 -7.98
N ARG A 169 10.93 -46.86 -8.86
CA ARG A 169 11.53 -45.53 -9.05
C ARG A 169 10.51 -44.49 -9.49
N LEU A 170 9.59 -44.85 -10.39
CA LEU A 170 8.56 -43.93 -10.86
C LEU A 170 7.55 -43.60 -9.74
N MET A 171 7.13 -44.59 -8.95
CA MET A 171 6.22 -44.36 -7.83
C MET A 171 6.86 -43.48 -6.75
N ASP A 172 8.14 -43.67 -6.47
CA ASP A 172 8.91 -42.82 -5.57
C ASP A 172 9.01 -41.37 -6.11
N GLU A 173 9.25 -41.21 -7.42
CA GLU A 173 9.31 -39.90 -8.08
C GLU A 173 7.94 -39.18 -8.03
N ILE A 174 6.85 -39.91 -8.24
CA ILE A 174 5.48 -39.39 -8.10
C ILE A 174 5.23 -38.95 -6.65
N THR A 175 5.44 -39.83 -5.68
CA THR A 175 5.19 -39.56 -4.25
C THR A 175 6.06 -38.39 -3.75
N GLY A 176 7.34 -38.37 -4.16
CA GLY A 176 8.27 -37.28 -3.87
C GLY A 176 7.83 -35.96 -4.52
N SER A 177 7.33 -35.99 -5.76
CA SER A 177 6.80 -34.81 -6.44
C SER A 177 5.58 -34.23 -5.73
N GLU A 178 4.66 -35.07 -5.26
CA GLU A 178 3.47 -34.64 -4.52
C GLU A 178 3.82 -34.01 -3.17
N ASN A 179 4.74 -34.62 -2.42
CA ASN A 179 5.24 -34.02 -1.18
C ASN A 179 5.85 -32.64 -1.43
N ARG A 180 6.61 -32.48 -2.52
CA ARG A 180 7.20 -31.20 -2.89
C ARG A 180 6.13 -30.18 -3.31
N ILE A 181 5.12 -30.59 -4.07
CA ILE A 181 3.97 -29.74 -4.44
C ILE A 181 3.25 -29.26 -3.18
N ALA A 182 2.98 -30.15 -2.22
CA ALA A 182 2.32 -29.78 -0.96
C ALA A 182 3.12 -28.72 -0.19
N VAL A 183 4.44 -28.89 -0.08
CA VAL A 183 5.32 -27.91 0.60
C VAL A 183 5.37 -26.57 -0.15
N GLU A 184 5.50 -26.57 -1.48
CA GLU A 184 5.53 -25.31 -2.24
C GLU A 184 4.16 -24.62 -2.25
N ARG A 185 3.05 -25.38 -2.23
CA ARG A 185 1.69 -24.85 -2.06
C ARG A 185 1.55 -24.17 -0.71
N GLN A 186 1.98 -24.80 0.38
CA GLN A 186 1.98 -24.18 1.70
C GLN A 186 2.79 -22.87 1.72
N ARG A 187 4.01 -22.88 1.14
CA ARG A 187 4.84 -21.67 1.05
C ARG A 187 4.19 -20.55 0.24
N PHE A 188 3.51 -20.90 -0.85
CA PHE A 188 2.73 -19.95 -1.63
C PHE A 188 1.56 -19.38 -0.82
N GLU A 189 0.82 -20.22 -0.10
CA GLU A 189 -0.31 -19.78 0.74
C GLU A 189 0.16 -18.85 1.86
N GLU A 190 1.28 -19.16 2.51
CA GLU A 190 1.88 -18.30 3.53
C GLU A 190 2.29 -16.93 2.96
N ALA A 191 2.93 -16.90 1.79
CA ALA A 191 3.29 -15.65 1.11
C ALA A 191 2.05 -14.86 0.72
N ALA A 192 1.02 -15.54 0.18
CA ALA A 192 -0.26 -14.92 -0.18
C ALA A 192 -0.95 -14.31 1.05
N ALA A 193 -0.97 -15.01 2.18
CA ALA A 193 -1.53 -14.51 3.42
C ALA A 193 -0.78 -13.26 3.93
N ARG A 194 0.56 -13.26 3.90
CA ARG A 194 1.38 -12.09 4.26
C ARG A 194 1.09 -10.89 3.37
N TYR A 195 1.00 -11.11 2.06
CA TYR A 195 0.63 -10.08 1.09
C TYR A 195 -0.77 -9.54 1.39
N GLU A 196 -1.77 -10.40 1.52
CA GLU A 196 -3.16 -9.99 1.75
C GLU A 196 -3.30 -9.20 3.06
N GLN A 197 -2.61 -9.61 4.12
CA GLN A 197 -2.60 -8.87 5.39
C GLN A 197 -2.01 -7.47 5.19
N THR A 198 -0.91 -7.34 4.45
CA THR A 198 -0.26 -6.06 4.14
C THR A 198 -1.16 -5.19 3.26
N ALA A 199 -1.78 -5.80 2.24
CA ALA A 199 -2.68 -5.16 1.28
C ALA A 199 -3.98 -4.62 1.90
N ARG A 200 -4.35 -5.09 3.10
CA ARG A 200 -5.55 -4.64 3.84
C ARG A 200 -5.25 -3.50 4.83
N ARG A 201 -3.98 -3.18 5.12
CA ARG A 201 -3.61 -2.12 6.08
C ARG A 201 -3.75 -0.74 5.45
N PHE A 202 -4.18 0.25 6.22
CA PHE A 202 -4.10 1.66 5.81
C PHE A 202 -2.63 2.12 5.84
N PRO A 203 -2.16 2.96 4.89
CA PRO A 203 -2.88 3.54 3.75
C PRO A 203 -2.93 2.66 2.49
N ILE A 204 -2.26 1.51 2.50
CA ILE A 204 -2.12 0.62 1.34
C ILE A 204 -3.48 0.22 0.75
N SER A 205 -4.46 -0.11 1.58
CA SER A 205 -5.79 -0.57 1.13
C SER A 205 -6.50 0.40 0.17
N LEU A 206 -6.24 1.71 0.29
CA LEU A 206 -6.82 2.76 -0.55
C LEU A 206 -6.07 2.94 -1.87
N MET A 207 -4.74 2.85 -1.83
CA MET A 207 -3.89 3.14 -2.99
C MET A 207 -3.62 1.91 -3.85
N ARG A 208 -3.76 0.71 -3.30
CA ARG A 208 -3.49 -0.56 -3.98
C ARG A 208 -4.19 -0.69 -5.35
N PRO A 209 -5.49 -0.33 -5.52
CA PRO A 209 -6.15 -0.40 -6.83
C PRO A 209 -5.48 0.50 -7.88
N LEU A 210 -5.03 1.70 -7.48
CA LEU A 210 -4.33 2.63 -8.37
C LEU A 210 -2.95 2.10 -8.80
N LEU A 211 -2.30 1.33 -7.93
CA LEU A 211 -1.00 0.71 -8.18
C LEU A 211 -1.08 -0.64 -8.92
N GLY A 212 -2.28 -1.12 -9.25
CA GLY A 212 -2.48 -2.37 -9.99
C GLY A 212 -2.30 -3.66 -9.17
N TYR A 213 -2.33 -3.55 -7.84
CA TYR A 213 -2.15 -4.70 -6.94
C TYR A 213 -3.50 -5.35 -6.57
N PRO A 214 -3.64 -6.69 -6.63
CA PRO A 214 -4.91 -7.36 -6.35
C PRO A 214 -5.29 -7.33 -4.86
N ARG A 215 -6.59 -7.42 -4.55
CA ARG A 215 -7.04 -7.48 -3.14
C ARG A 215 -6.74 -8.80 -2.47
N THR A 216 -6.88 -9.87 -3.23
CA THR A 216 -6.75 -11.26 -2.82
C THR A 216 -5.90 -11.97 -3.86
N VAL A 217 -5.05 -12.87 -3.42
CA VAL A 217 -4.22 -13.65 -4.33
C VAL A 217 -5.05 -14.79 -4.90
N GLU A 218 -5.04 -14.92 -6.21
CA GLU A 218 -5.65 -16.08 -6.88
C GLU A 218 -4.85 -17.35 -6.56
N ARG A 219 -5.54 -18.39 -6.11
CA ARG A 219 -4.90 -19.66 -5.76
C ARG A 219 -4.86 -20.55 -7.00
N PRO A 220 -3.69 -21.09 -7.38
CA PRO A 220 -3.61 -22.05 -8.46
C PRO A 220 -4.35 -23.33 -8.06
N GLN A 221 -5.09 -23.91 -9.02
CA GLN A 221 -5.78 -25.20 -8.86
C GLN A 221 -4.77 -26.35 -8.85
#